data_AF-B1VUT3-F1
#
_entry.id   AF-B1VUT3-F1
#
_cell.length_a   1.000
_cell.length_b   1.000
_cell.length_c   1.000
_cell.angle_alpha   90.00
_cell.angle_beta   90.00
_cell.angle_gamma   90.00
#
_symmetry.space_group_name_H-M   'P 1'
#
loop_
_entity.id
_entity.type
_entity.pdbx_description
1 polymer ?
#
loop_
_entity_poly.entity_id
_entity_poly.type
_entity_poly.pdbx_seq_one_letter_code
_entity_poly.pdbx_strand_id
1 'polypeptide(L)'
;MRTNLLRVTAALGTAVVLAVGGAGVAAADGLGNAGIGNKGVGNAGIANTGLGNAGGFNGGVGNAGLGNWGWGNAGIGNTGVGSHGFGNSGLGSSGIGNTGVGSSGIGN
;
A
#
# COMPACT_ATOMS: atom_id res chain seq x y z
N MET A 1 -24.94 6.77 40.44
CA MET A 1 -23.51 7.10 40.21
C MET A 1 -22.76 6.09 39.31
N ARG A 2 -23.22 4.84 39.12
CA ARG A 2 -22.52 3.81 38.31
C ARG A 2 -22.66 3.92 36.79
N THR A 3 -23.54 4.79 36.29
CA THR A 3 -23.87 4.91 34.86
C THR A 3 -22.87 5.74 34.06
N ASN A 4 -22.10 6.62 34.71
CA ASN A 4 -21.12 7.47 34.03
C ASN A 4 -19.82 6.73 33.71
N LEU A 5 -19.39 5.81 34.59
CA LEU A 5 -18.21 4.97 34.36
C LEU A 5 -18.39 4.05 33.14
N LEU A 6 -19.57 3.47 32.95
CA LEU A 6 -19.85 2.59 31.82
C LEU A 6 -19.82 3.34 30.48
N ARG A 7 -20.26 4.60 30.46
CA ARG A 7 -20.20 5.48 29.27
C ARG A 7 -18.79 5.98 28.96
N VAL A 8 -17.99 6.27 29.99
CA VAL A 8 -16.58 6.69 29.83
C VAL A 8 -15.71 5.54 29.31
N THR A 9 -15.90 4.32 29.82
CA THR A 9 -15.16 3.14 29.32
C THR A 9 -15.57 2.79 27.88
N ALA A 10 -16.85 2.90 27.53
CA ALA A 10 -17.32 2.68 26.16
C ALA A 10 -16.78 3.72 25.18
N ALA A 11 -16.76 5.01 25.57
CA ALA A 11 -16.23 6.11 24.76
C ALA A 11 -14.70 6.05 24.61
N LEU A 12 -13.97 5.71 25.68
CA LEU A 12 -12.53 5.51 25.62
C LEU A 12 -12.15 4.23 24.86
N GLY A 13 -12.93 3.16 24.97
CA GLY A 13 -12.71 1.92 24.23
C GLY A 13 -12.86 2.10 22.72
N THR A 14 -13.84 2.89 22.27
CA THR A 14 -14.01 3.20 20.83
C THR A 14 -12.98 4.22 20.33
N ALA A 15 -12.59 5.20 21.14
CA ALA A 15 -11.56 6.18 20.77
C ALA A 15 -10.13 5.59 20.73
N VAL A 16 -9.81 4.65 21.63
CA VAL A 16 -8.51 3.94 21.63
C VAL A 16 -8.41 2.97 20.45
N VAL A 17 -9.51 2.30 20.08
CA VAL A 17 -9.52 1.45 18.88
C VAL A 17 -9.31 2.28 17.60
N LEU A 18 -9.83 3.51 17.54
CA LEU A 18 -9.57 4.43 16.44
C LEU A 18 -8.10 4.91 16.35
N ALA A 19 -7.31 4.77 17.42
CA ALA A 19 -5.94 5.28 17.48
C ALA A 19 -4.86 4.20 17.18
N VAL A 20 -5.22 2.91 17.13
CA VAL A 20 -4.27 1.81 16.85
C VAL A 20 -4.16 1.49 15.35
N GLY A 21 -5.04 2.04 14.51
CA GLY A 21 -4.97 1.95 13.04
C GLY A 21 -4.86 3.34 12.42
N GLY A 22 -3.76 3.61 11.71
CA GLY A 22 -3.41 4.91 11.16
C GLY A 22 -4.52 5.58 10.33
N ALA A 23 -4.51 6.91 10.37
CA ALA A 23 -5.52 7.83 9.86
C ALA A 23 -6.04 7.50 8.44
N GLY A 24 -7.37 7.28 8.35
CA GLY A 24 -8.11 7.18 7.10
C GLY A 24 -9.33 6.27 7.22
N VAL A 25 -10.48 6.83 7.59
CA VAL A 25 -11.76 6.13 7.73
C VAL A 25 -12.27 5.71 6.34
N ALA A 26 -11.83 4.53 5.88
CA ALA A 26 -12.47 3.71 4.85
C ALA A 26 -11.79 2.33 4.85
N ALA A 27 -12.31 1.40 5.66
CA ALA A 27 -12.02 -0.04 5.64
C ALA A 27 -10.55 -0.41 5.33
N ALA A 28 -9.61 0.04 6.16
CA ALA A 28 -8.25 -0.47 6.10
C ALA A 28 -8.21 -1.83 6.82
N ASP A 29 -8.23 -2.93 6.07
CA ASP A 29 -8.10 -4.28 6.64
C ASP A 29 -6.62 -4.55 6.94
N GLY A 30 -6.14 -4.13 8.12
CA GLY A 30 -4.84 -4.52 8.67
C GLY A 30 -4.06 -3.44 9.42
N LEU A 31 -2.84 -3.75 9.85
CA LEU A 31 -2.08 -2.97 10.83
C LEU A 31 -1.24 -1.86 10.18
N GLY A 32 -1.25 -0.65 10.76
CA GLY A 32 -0.32 0.43 10.37
C GLY A 32 -0.56 0.99 8.97
N ASN A 33 -1.74 0.80 8.40
CA ASN A 33 -2.12 1.41 7.14
C ASN A 33 -2.51 2.89 7.34
N ALA A 34 -2.21 3.74 6.35
CA ALA A 34 -2.63 5.14 6.30
C ALA A 34 -3.33 5.42 4.97
N GLY A 35 -4.48 6.09 4.99
CA GLY A 35 -5.28 6.35 3.79
C GLY A 35 -6.49 5.41 3.63
N ILE A 36 -6.90 5.15 2.39
CA ILE A 36 -8.24 4.61 2.07
C ILE A 36 -8.15 3.23 1.42
N GLY A 37 -8.88 2.23 1.94
CA GLY A 37 -9.06 0.93 1.28
C GLY A 37 -7.81 0.08 1.16
N ASN A 38 -6.82 0.31 2.02
CA ASN A 38 -5.59 -0.47 2.05
C ASN A 38 -5.78 -1.80 2.79
N LYS A 39 -5.27 -2.89 2.24
CA LYS A 39 -5.33 -4.24 2.83
C LYS A 39 -3.92 -4.75 3.12
N GLY A 40 -3.70 -5.30 4.30
CA GLY A 40 -2.39 -5.81 4.76
C GLY A 40 -1.71 -4.88 5.76
N VAL A 41 -0.38 -4.73 5.69
CA VAL A 41 0.40 -4.05 6.75
C VAL A 41 1.24 -2.90 6.20
N GLY A 42 1.21 -1.76 6.88
CA GLY A 42 2.15 -0.66 6.63
C GLY A 42 1.98 0.02 5.27
N ASN A 43 0.79 -0.01 4.67
CA ASN A 43 0.55 0.62 3.38
C ASN A 43 0.10 2.08 3.54
N ALA A 44 0.57 2.96 2.67
CA ALA A 44 0.21 4.37 2.63
C ALA A 44 -0.43 4.76 1.30
N GLY A 45 -1.60 5.41 1.35
CA GLY A 45 -2.32 5.93 0.20
C GLY A 45 -3.64 5.21 -0.07
N ILE A 46 -3.91 4.81 -1.31
CA ILE A 46 -5.26 4.34 -1.72
C ILE A 46 -5.22 2.94 -2.33
N ALA A 47 -6.10 2.05 -1.84
CA ALA A 47 -6.37 0.75 -2.44
C ALA A 47 -5.13 -0.14 -2.66
N ASN A 48 -4.13 -0.04 -1.79
CA ASN A 48 -2.96 -0.91 -1.84
C ASN A 48 -3.24 -2.25 -1.15
N THR A 49 -2.69 -3.34 -1.67
CA THR A 49 -2.84 -4.68 -1.08
C THR A 49 -1.46 -5.33 -0.86
N GLY A 50 -1.17 -5.70 0.39
CA GLY A 50 0.05 -6.40 0.78
C GLY A 50 0.84 -5.65 1.85
N LEU A 51 2.16 -5.51 1.68
CA LEU A 51 3.06 -5.01 2.73
C LEU A 51 3.86 -3.79 2.27
N GLY A 52 3.81 -2.70 3.03
CA GLY A 52 4.74 -1.58 2.86
C GLY A 52 4.64 -0.87 1.49
N ASN A 53 3.45 -0.82 0.89
CA ASN A 53 3.26 -0.13 -0.39
C ASN A 53 2.92 1.35 -0.17
N ALA A 54 3.41 2.23 -1.05
CA ALA A 54 3.15 3.67 -1.01
C ALA A 54 2.56 4.16 -2.34
N GLY A 55 1.50 4.97 -2.27
CA GLY A 55 0.81 5.51 -3.45
C GLY A 55 -0.56 4.87 -3.64
N GLY A 56 -0.85 4.34 -4.83
CA GLY A 56 -2.19 3.87 -5.16
C GLY A 56 -2.25 2.58 -5.97
N PHE A 57 -3.23 1.73 -5.68
CA PHE A 57 -3.54 0.51 -6.45
C PHE A 57 -2.36 -0.46 -6.59
N ASN A 58 -1.41 -0.46 -5.66
CA ASN A 58 -0.27 -1.37 -5.70
C ASN A 58 -0.61 -2.72 -5.06
N GLY A 59 -0.03 -3.80 -5.58
CA GLY A 59 -0.21 -5.16 -5.08
C GLY A 59 1.12 -5.84 -4.81
N GLY A 60 1.27 -6.50 -3.66
CA GLY A 60 2.50 -7.18 -3.25
C GLY A 60 3.25 -6.42 -2.18
N VAL A 61 4.56 -6.27 -2.32
CA VAL A 61 5.42 -5.79 -1.21
C VAL A 61 6.39 -4.71 -1.66
N GLY A 62 6.42 -3.61 -0.91
CA GLY A 62 7.42 -2.56 -1.06
C GLY A 62 7.34 -1.79 -2.37
N ASN A 63 6.14 -1.66 -2.96
CA ASN A 63 5.97 -0.92 -4.20
C ASN A 63 5.68 0.56 -3.95
N ALA A 64 6.19 1.44 -4.81
CA ALA A 64 5.99 2.88 -4.73
C ALA A 64 5.44 3.45 -6.05
N GLY A 65 4.35 4.21 -5.97
CA GLY A 65 3.72 4.85 -7.12
C GLY A 65 2.33 4.30 -7.40
N LEU A 66 1.99 4.03 -8.67
CA LEU A 66 0.62 3.72 -9.09
C LEU A 66 0.52 2.40 -9.86
N GLY A 67 -0.34 1.48 -9.40
CA GLY A 67 -0.70 0.29 -10.15
C GLY A 67 0.42 -0.72 -10.34
N ASN A 68 1.39 -0.78 -9.43
CA ASN A 68 2.50 -1.73 -9.52
C ASN A 68 2.16 -3.06 -8.85
N TRP A 69 2.59 -4.18 -9.45
CA TRP A 69 2.36 -5.53 -8.94
C TRP A 69 3.65 -6.33 -8.77
N GLY A 70 3.82 -6.94 -7.59
CA GLY A 70 4.98 -7.77 -7.25
C GLY A 70 5.84 -7.16 -6.14
N TRP A 71 7.16 -7.16 -6.31
CA TRP A 71 8.13 -6.80 -5.27
C TRP A 71 9.01 -5.61 -5.65
N GLY A 72 9.00 -4.56 -4.83
CA GLY A 72 10.00 -3.49 -4.91
C GLY A 72 9.97 -2.69 -6.21
N ASN A 73 8.79 -2.51 -6.81
CA ASN A 73 8.65 -1.74 -8.04
C ASN A 73 8.39 -0.26 -7.75
N ALA A 74 8.95 0.64 -8.56
CA ALA A 74 8.77 2.08 -8.43
C ALA A 74 8.30 2.73 -9.75
N GLY A 75 7.25 3.55 -9.69
CA GLY A 75 6.70 4.25 -10.86
C GLY A 75 5.26 3.84 -11.16
N ILE A 76 4.92 3.61 -12.43
CA ILE A 76 3.53 3.38 -12.85
C ILE A 76 3.41 2.09 -13.66
N GLY A 77 2.50 1.20 -13.23
CA GLY A 77 2.09 0.04 -14.02
C GLY A 77 3.17 -1.02 -14.21
N ASN A 78 4.12 -1.12 -13.28
CA ASN A 78 5.19 -2.12 -13.37
C ASN A 78 4.75 -3.46 -12.76
N THR A 79 5.09 -4.57 -13.41
CA THR A 79 4.82 -5.93 -12.91
C THR A 79 6.12 -6.72 -12.76
N GLY A 80 6.28 -7.47 -11.67
CA GLY A 80 7.45 -8.31 -11.43
C GLY A 80 8.28 -7.83 -10.24
N VAL A 81 9.60 -7.84 -10.35
CA VAL A 81 10.51 -7.55 -9.23
C VAL A 81 11.52 -6.47 -9.60
N GLY A 82 11.61 -5.43 -8.77
CA GLY A 82 12.66 -4.40 -8.87
C GLY A 82 12.58 -3.54 -10.13
N SER A 83 11.38 -3.36 -10.71
CA SER A 83 11.18 -2.60 -11.94
C SER A 83 10.91 -1.12 -11.66
N HIS A 84 11.56 -0.23 -12.42
CA HIS A 84 11.53 1.22 -12.22
C HIS A 84 11.10 1.96 -13.50
N GLY A 85 10.11 2.85 -13.41
CA GLY A 85 9.63 3.63 -14.56
C GLY A 85 8.18 3.32 -14.91
N PHE A 86 7.87 3.11 -16.20
CA PHE A 86 6.50 3.03 -16.70
C PHE A 86 6.25 1.75 -17.50
N GLY A 87 5.29 0.93 -17.05
CA GLY A 87 4.80 -0.20 -17.84
C GLY A 87 5.83 -1.32 -18.07
N ASN A 88 6.78 -1.51 -17.15
CA ASN A 88 7.78 -2.55 -17.28
C ASN A 88 7.27 -3.88 -16.72
N SER A 89 7.70 -5.00 -17.31
CA SER A 89 7.35 -6.35 -16.85
C SER A 89 8.57 -7.25 -16.76
N GLY A 90 8.82 -7.85 -15.60
CA GLY A 90 9.90 -8.81 -15.42
C GLY A 90 10.80 -8.48 -14.23
N LEU A 91 12.10 -8.77 -14.36
CA LEU A 91 13.07 -8.68 -13.25
C LEU A 91 14.08 -7.59 -13.54
N GLY A 92 14.08 -6.53 -12.72
CA GLY A 92 15.10 -5.49 -12.75
C GLY A 92 15.08 -4.61 -14.00
N SER A 93 13.90 -4.33 -14.55
CA SER A 93 13.75 -3.49 -15.75
C SER A 93 13.62 -2.01 -15.40
N SER A 94 14.26 -1.12 -16.17
CA SER A 94 14.22 0.33 -15.95
C SER A 94 13.88 1.10 -17.22
N GLY A 95 12.96 2.05 -17.17
CA GLY A 95 12.56 2.87 -18.31
C GLY A 95 11.08 2.70 -18.68
N ILE A 96 10.76 2.61 -19.97
CA ILE A 96 9.38 2.63 -20.46
C ILE A 96 9.10 1.38 -21.31
N GLY A 97 8.11 0.57 -20.90
CA GLY A 97 7.58 -0.51 -21.71
C GLY A 97 8.55 -1.67 -21.94
N ASN A 98 9.48 -1.90 -21.01
CA ASN A 98 10.46 -2.97 -21.14
C ASN A 98 9.92 -4.29 -20.61
N THR A 99 10.27 -5.38 -21.27
CA THR A 99 9.93 -6.74 -20.84
C THR A 99 11.18 -7.58 -20.58
N GLY A 100 11.07 -8.61 -19.75
CA GLY A 100 12.15 -9.57 -19.52
C GLY A 100 13.07 -9.23 -18.33
N VAL A 101 14.33 -9.66 -18.42
CA VAL A 101 15.30 -9.55 -17.30
C VAL A 101 16.34 -8.51 -17.63
N GLY A 102 16.52 -7.53 -16.74
CA GLY A 102 17.60 -6.53 -16.81
C GLY A 102 17.49 -5.54 -17.98
N SER A 103 16.29 -5.36 -18.53
CA SER A 103 16.07 -4.47 -19.68
C SER A 103 16.04 -3.00 -19.26
N SER A 104 16.82 -2.16 -19.95
CA SER A 104 16.91 -0.72 -19.67
C SER A 104 16.67 0.09 -20.95
N GLY A 105 15.83 1.13 -20.88
CA GLY A 105 15.52 2.00 -22.02
C GLY A 105 14.03 2.05 -22.36
N ILE A 106 13.70 2.15 -23.66
CA ILE A 106 12.32 2.27 -24.15
C ILE A 106 12.02 1.07 -25.06
N GLY A 107 11.04 0.24 -24.69
CA GLY A 107 10.44 -0.78 -25.55
C GLY A 107 11.35 -1.97 -25.90
N ASN A 108 12.11 -2.49 -24.94
CA ASN A 108 12.95 -3.68 -25.11
C ASN A 108 12.25 -5.01 -24.78
#